data_AF-A0AA97B6D2-F1
#
_entry.id   AF-A0AA97B6D2-F1
#
_cell.length_a   1.000
_cell.length_b   1.000
_cell.length_c   1.000
_cell.angle_alpha   90.00
_cell.angle_beta   90.00
_cell.angle_gamma   90.00
#
_symmetry.space_group_name_H-M   'P 1'
#
loop_
_entity.id
_entity.type
_entity.pdbx_description
1 polymer ?
#
loop_
_entity_poly.entity_id
_entity_poly.type
_entity_poly.pdbx_seq_one_letter_code
_entity_poly.pdbx_strand_id
1 'polypeptide(L)'
;MSDSQAELLERALAAFEHHEDEEALQQLLSAWRESRSERLAQLIERLSALLPAWLDPFTGPVDLPLLVEDLLLLANNRYPRVLGTELIDHTDWSADPRLTPVLLALAPTPEAQQGRVFDHLCDLLDHMSDPRSLGPLQALRAALPPDTGYANRLDVTLQRLARQQVSTPDTTTATLCAALEQALTRREEATARSAPLRESLLARVAAHPDDDGPRLVLADHLLEQGDPLGELITLQCLPQRDEVRITRLLEVHGNRWAALLGPCVMHQSVRLERAFPVAVTVAMGPNWRLLPPPGPCWSTVREVDWSGTGYAAQAACLAHPHLRHVTVLRQVNARLARRLGEHPLPVRRLELRGQLTHEEPDVFAGLASLPQLSRVEVQEAEPQDVLLCASSPLARRLERFKASRPHAWALTVSPAAKVPVEATLEHESHCAALAETLRFATGFGVRELRIHSRRRLGGRHRSLLEAATGGYTRVEWNLPRGFFW
;
A
#
# COMPACT_ATOMS: atom_id res chain seq x y z
N MET A 1 9.13 -11.15 36.90
CA MET A 1 8.53 -12.38 37.44
C MET A 1 7.88 -13.04 36.24
N SER A 2 8.21 -14.30 35.91
CA SER A 2 7.50 -14.99 34.81
C SER A 2 6.06 -15.16 35.30
N ASP A 3 5.11 -14.56 34.58
CA ASP A 3 3.70 -14.84 34.81
C ASP A 3 3.47 -16.32 34.58
N SER A 4 2.62 -16.96 35.39
CA SER A 4 2.38 -18.39 35.17
C SER A 4 1.62 -18.60 33.86
N GLN A 5 1.85 -19.72 33.18
CA GLN A 5 1.14 -20.06 31.95
C GLN A 5 -0.39 -19.97 32.11
N ALA A 6 -0.92 -20.33 33.29
CA ALA A 6 -2.34 -20.21 33.61
C ALA A 6 -2.81 -18.74 33.63
N GLU A 7 -2.05 -17.82 34.23
CA GLU A 7 -2.38 -16.38 34.27
C GLU A 7 -2.39 -15.74 32.88
N LEU A 8 -1.50 -16.18 31.98
CA LEU A 8 -1.49 -15.73 30.58
C LEU A 8 -2.75 -16.20 29.85
N LEU A 9 -3.18 -17.45 30.07
CA LEU A 9 -4.38 -17.99 29.44
C LEU A 9 -5.68 -17.40 30.00
N GLU A 10 -5.73 -17.08 31.29
CA GLU A 10 -6.86 -16.35 31.89
C GLU A 10 -7.02 -14.96 31.26
N ARG A 11 -5.91 -14.22 31.11
CA ARG A 11 -5.91 -12.93 30.41
C ARG A 11 -6.29 -13.08 28.94
N ALA A 12 -5.79 -14.12 28.26
CA ALA A 12 -6.15 -14.37 26.87
C ALA A 12 -7.66 -14.62 26.69
N LEU A 13 -8.26 -15.43 27.57
CA LEU A 13 -9.69 -15.72 27.55
C LEU A 13 -10.51 -14.47 27.84
N ALA A 14 -10.14 -13.71 28.87
CA ALA A 14 -10.81 -12.46 29.20
C ALA A 14 -10.74 -11.47 28.02
N ALA A 15 -9.56 -11.21 27.46
CA ALA A 15 -9.40 -10.34 26.29
C ALA A 15 -10.25 -10.81 25.11
N PHE A 16 -10.25 -12.12 24.82
CA PHE A 16 -11.07 -12.69 23.75
C PHE A 16 -12.57 -12.49 23.95
N GLU A 17 -13.08 -12.62 25.18
CA GLU A 17 -14.48 -12.37 25.52
C GLU A 17 -14.85 -10.88 25.41
N HIS A 18 -13.88 -9.98 25.59
CA HIS A 18 -14.05 -8.54 25.39
C HIS A 18 -13.81 -8.09 23.94
N HIS A 19 -13.61 -9.01 22.99
CA HIS A 19 -13.26 -8.74 21.59
C HIS A 19 -11.91 -8.02 21.40
N GLU A 20 -11.00 -8.15 22.38
CA GLU A 20 -9.63 -7.63 22.34
C GLU A 20 -8.70 -8.70 21.76
N ASP A 21 -8.96 -9.09 20.50
CA ASP A 21 -8.35 -10.26 19.86
C ASP A 21 -6.82 -10.16 19.74
N GLU A 22 -6.28 -8.95 19.57
CA GLU A 22 -4.84 -8.69 19.51
C GLU A 22 -4.15 -8.96 20.85
N GLU A 23 -4.76 -8.51 21.95
CA GLU A 23 -4.28 -8.79 23.30
C GLU A 23 -4.38 -10.29 23.59
N ALA A 24 -5.51 -10.93 23.26
CA ALA A 24 -5.68 -12.36 23.41
C ALA A 24 -4.58 -13.16 22.68
N LEU A 25 -4.25 -12.76 21.44
CA LEU A 25 -3.18 -13.37 20.67
C LEU A 25 -1.81 -13.13 21.30
N GLN A 26 -1.52 -11.92 21.79
CA GLN A 26 -0.24 -11.61 22.44
C GLN A 26 -0.03 -12.45 23.71
N GLN A 27 -1.09 -12.65 24.51
CA GLN A 27 -1.04 -13.50 25.69
C GLN A 27 -0.83 -14.98 25.31
N LEU A 28 -1.55 -15.48 24.28
CA LEU A 28 -1.37 -16.84 23.77
C LEU A 28 0.04 -17.10 23.25
N LEU A 29 0.61 -16.15 22.48
CA LEU A 29 1.98 -16.23 21.97
C LEU A 29 2.99 -16.28 23.11
N SER A 30 2.78 -15.47 24.15
CA SER A 30 3.63 -15.49 25.34
C SER A 30 3.57 -16.84 26.04
N ALA A 31 2.37 -17.40 26.25
CA ALA A 31 2.18 -18.72 26.84
C ALA A 31 2.81 -19.84 25.99
N TRP A 32 2.70 -19.75 24.66
CA TRP A 32 3.33 -20.71 23.76
C TRP A 32 4.86 -20.61 23.79
N ARG A 33 5.44 -19.42 23.96
CA ARG A 33 6.90 -19.27 24.05
C ARG A 33 7.50 -19.99 25.24
N GLU A 34 6.76 -20.08 26.35
CA GLU A 34 7.19 -20.79 27.55
C GLU A 34 7.04 -22.32 27.42
N SER A 35 5.92 -22.79 26.85
CA SER A 35 5.57 -24.22 26.90
C SER A 35 5.85 -24.98 25.60
N ARG A 36 5.90 -24.26 24.47
CA ARG A 36 5.99 -24.78 23.09
C ARG A 36 4.93 -25.84 22.78
N SER A 37 3.75 -25.69 23.38
CA SER A 37 2.65 -26.65 23.25
C SER A 37 2.03 -26.61 21.85
N GLU A 38 1.88 -27.77 21.24
CA GLU A 38 1.14 -27.93 19.98
C GLU A 38 -0.30 -27.39 20.08
N ARG A 39 -0.97 -27.63 21.22
CA ARG A 39 -2.35 -27.19 21.45
C ARG A 39 -2.47 -25.66 21.45
N LEU A 40 -1.51 -24.97 22.08
CA LEU A 40 -1.47 -23.51 22.03
C LEU A 40 -1.15 -22.99 20.64
N ALA A 41 -0.26 -23.65 19.89
CA ALA A 41 0.02 -23.29 18.51
C ALA A 41 -1.24 -23.35 17.62
N GLN A 42 -2.06 -24.40 17.78
CA GLN A 42 -3.34 -24.53 17.08
C GLN A 42 -4.35 -23.44 17.48
N LEU A 43 -4.44 -23.12 18.77
CA LEU A 43 -5.27 -22.01 19.26
C LEU A 43 -4.84 -20.66 18.67
N ILE A 44 -3.53 -20.40 18.63
CA ILE A 44 -2.94 -19.21 18.02
C ILE A 44 -3.29 -19.12 16.53
N GLU A 45 -3.17 -20.21 15.79
CA GLU A 45 -3.52 -20.25 14.37
C GLU A 45 -5.01 -20.00 14.13
N ARG A 46 -5.88 -20.63 14.93
CA ARG A 46 -7.33 -20.42 14.84
C ARG A 46 -7.74 -18.99 15.16
N LEU A 47 -7.22 -18.42 16.26
CA LEU A 47 -7.46 -17.02 16.60
C LEU A 47 -6.90 -16.09 15.51
N SER A 48 -5.70 -16.38 14.99
CA SER A 48 -5.09 -15.60 13.91
C SER A 48 -5.87 -15.69 12.60
N ALA A 49 -6.62 -16.75 12.35
CA ALA A 49 -7.50 -16.87 11.19
C ALA A 49 -8.82 -16.07 11.37
N LEU A 50 -9.25 -15.85 12.62
CA LEU A 50 -10.38 -14.96 12.94
C LEU A 50 -9.98 -13.49 12.95
N LEU A 51 -8.70 -13.20 13.24
CA LEU A 51 -8.14 -11.89 13.02
C LEU A 51 -8.18 -11.58 11.53
N PRO A 52 -8.65 -10.40 11.12
CA PRO A 52 -8.50 -9.98 9.74
C PRO A 52 -7.01 -10.01 9.36
N ALA A 53 -6.69 -10.74 8.29
CA ALA A 53 -5.35 -11.17 7.84
C ALA A 53 -4.23 -10.11 7.61
N TRP A 54 -4.25 -8.90 8.19
CA TRP A 54 -3.54 -7.77 7.58
C TRP A 54 -3.15 -6.66 8.56
N LEU A 55 -2.16 -6.93 9.40
CA LEU A 55 -1.46 -5.91 10.18
C LEU A 55 -0.05 -5.68 9.56
N ASP A 56 0.51 -4.50 9.79
CA ASP A 56 1.66 -3.91 9.07
C ASP A 56 2.95 -4.74 9.29
N PRO A 57 3.79 -5.10 8.28
CA PRO A 57 4.79 -6.17 8.41
C PRO A 57 5.93 -5.98 9.44
N PHE A 58 5.96 -4.90 10.23
CA PHE A 58 7.13 -4.50 11.01
C PHE A 58 6.83 -3.99 12.43
N THR A 59 5.63 -4.21 12.99
CA THR A 59 5.33 -3.70 14.35
C THR A 59 5.06 -4.75 15.41
N GLY A 60 4.91 -6.04 15.08
CA GLY A 60 4.86 -7.05 16.12
C GLY A 60 4.54 -8.47 15.64
N PRO A 61 4.31 -9.39 16.59
CA PRO A 61 4.06 -10.80 16.29
C PRO A 61 2.85 -11.00 15.37
N VAL A 62 1.82 -10.14 15.44
CA VAL A 62 0.50 -10.38 14.84
C VAL A 62 0.51 -10.43 13.30
N ASP A 63 1.54 -9.88 12.66
CA ASP A 63 1.56 -9.43 11.24
C ASP A 63 2.09 -10.50 10.27
N LEU A 64 2.39 -11.65 10.85
CA LEU A 64 3.08 -12.77 10.24
C LEU A 64 2.40 -13.40 9.01
N PRO A 65 1.05 -13.49 8.89
CA PRO A 65 0.39 -14.12 7.74
C PRO A 65 0.63 -13.43 6.38
N LEU A 66 0.82 -12.09 6.34
CA LEU A 66 1.13 -11.37 5.09
C LEU A 66 2.57 -11.60 4.64
N LEU A 67 3.51 -11.53 5.58
CA LEU A 67 4.91 -11.88 5.33
C LEU A 67 5.02 -13.31 4.79
N VAL A 68 4.19 -14.21 5.32
CA VAL A 68 4.06 -15.60 4.88
C VAL A 68 3.59 -15.72 3.43
N GLU A 69 2.53 -15.01 3.04
CA GLU A 69 2.05 -15.02 1.65
C GLU A 69 3.09 -14.43 0.69
N ASP A 70 3.74 -13.34 1.09
CA ASP A 70 4.79 -12.70 0.31
C ASP A 70 6.00 -13.62 0.13
N LEU A 71 6.46 -14.30 1.18
CA LEU A 71 7.56 -15.26 1.10
C LEU A 71 7.22 -16.44 0.16
N LEU A 72 6.00 -16.96 0.22
CA LEU A 72 5.53 -18.02 -0.68
C LEU A 72 5.43 -17.53 -2.13
N LEU A 73 4.95 -16.30 -2.34
CA LEU A 73 4.88 -15.67 -3.65
C LEU A 73 6.28 -15.44 -4.23
N LEU A 74 7.24 -14.98 -3.43
CA LEU A 74 8.63 -14.78 -3.83
C LEU A 74 9.31 -16.09 -4.22
N ALA A 75 9.08 -17.15 -3.44
CA ALA A 75 9.60 -18.48 -3.75
C ALA A 75 9.03 -19.03 -5.06
N ASN A 76 7.70 -18.95 -5.24
CA ASN A 76 7.03 -19.42 -6.45
C ASN A 76 7.47 -18.68 -7.72
N ASN A 77 7.86 -17.41 -7.61
CA ASN A 77 8.34 -16.61 -8.73
C ASN A 77 9.86 -16.67 -8.96
N ARG A 78 10.57 -17.59 -8.29
CA ARG A 78 12.00 -17.89 -8.48
C ARG A 78 12.94 -16.71 -8.20
N TYR A 79 12.75 -16.00 -7.08
CA TYR A 79 13.61 -14.87 -6.67
C TYR A 79 14.50 -15.17 -5.45
N PRO A 80 15.52 -16.05 -5.57
CA PRO A 80 16.28 -16.55 -4.41
C PRO A 80 17.09 -15.48 -3.67
N ARG A 81 17.53 -14.41 -4.37
CA ARG A 81 18.25 -13.30 -3.72
C ARG A 81 17.36 -12.46 -2.79
N VAL A 82 16.11 -12.25 -3.21
CA VAL A 82 15.14 -11.49 -2.43
C VAL A 82 14.71 -12.33 -1.23
N LEU A 83 14.32 -13.59 -1.48
CA LEU A 83 13.98 -14.56 -0.43
C LEU A 83 15.09 -14.67 0.62
N GLY A 84 16.35 -14.75 0.20
CA GLY A 84 17.49 -14.76 1.13
C GLY A 84 17.57 -13.50 1.98
N THR A 85 17.37 -12.31 1.39
CA THR A 85 17.46 -11.03 2.13
C THR A 85 16.36 -10.90 3.17
N GLU A 86 15.13 -11.30 2.85
CA GLU A 86 13.99 -11.26 3.79
C GLU A 86 14.15 -12.26 4.96
N LEU A 87 14.87 -13.36 4.75
CA LEU A 87 15.13 -14.37 5.79
C LEU A 87 16.41 -14.10 6.62
N ILE A 88 17.28 -13.17 6.20
CA ILE A 88 18.60 -12.97 6.81
C ILE A 88 18.51 -12.30 8.19
N ASP A 89 17.53 -11.44 8.46
CA ASP A 89 17.42 -10.67 9.71
C ASP A 89 16.52 -11.33 10.78
N HIS A 90 16.63 -12.66 10.92
CA HIS A 90 15.81 -13.45 11.83
C HIS A 90 16.05 -13.17 13.33
N THR A 91 17.11 -12.45 13.70
CA THR A 91 17.37 -12.05 15.10
C THR A 91 16.31 -11.11 15.65
N ASP A 92 15.62 -10.37 14.78
CA ASP A 92 14.52 -9.49 15.17
C ASP A 92 13.17 -10.23 15.24
N TRP A 93 13.12 -11.48 14.79
CA TRP A 93 11.87 -12.24 14.72
C TRP A 93 11.55 -12.86 16.07
N SER A 94 10.42 -12.48 16.65
CA SER A 94 9.91 -13.17 17.84
C SER A 94 9.49 -14.59 17.48
N ALA A 95 9.76 -15.57 18.35
CA ALA A 95 9.29 -16.93 18.12
C ALA A 95 7.76 -16.98 18.03
N ASP A 96 7.23 -17.42 16.89
CA ASP A 96 5.81 -17.46 16.55
C ASP A 96 5.46 -18.77 15.79
N PRO A 97 4.52 -19.59 16.28
CA PRO A 97 4.21 -20.88 15.66
C PRO A 97 3.57 -20.75 14.28
N ARG A 98 3.00 -19.58 13.94
CA ARG A 98 2.35 -19.36 12.65
C ARG A 98 3.35 -19.33 11.48
N LEU A 99 4.65 -19.17 11.75
CA LEU A 99 5.69 -19.25 10.73
C LEU A 99 5.98 -20.68 10.28
N THR A 100 5.77 -21.63 11.19
CA THR A 100 6.21 -23.00 10.98
C THR A 100 5.62 -23.63 9.71
N PRO A 101 4.30 -23.57 9.45
CA PRO A 101 3.73 -24.13 8.21
C PRO A 101 4.38 -23.60 6.94
N VAL A 102 4.87 -22.37 6.99
CA VAL A 102 5.31 -21.59 5.83
C VAL A 102 6.77 -21.86 5.55
N LEU A 103 7.60 -21.84 6.58
CA LEU A 103 8.98 -22.31 6.51
C LEU A 103 9.04 -23.75 6.01
N LEU A 104 8.11 -24.61 6.45
CA LEU A 104 8.00 -25.98 5.98
C LEU A 104 7.55 -26.08 4.51
N ALA A 105 6.63 -25.21 4.06
CA ALA A 105 6.22 -25.14 2.66
C ALA A 105 7.34 -24.61 1.74
N LEU A 106 8.20 -23.72 2.25
CA LEU A 106 9.33 -23.15 1.54
C LEU A 106 10.52 -24.11 1.43
N ALA A 107 10.80 -24.87 2.49
CA ALA A 107 11.95 -25.78 2.59
C ALA A 107 12.16 -26.74 1.39
N PRO A 108 11.12 -27.34 0.77
CA PRO A 108 11.31 -28.19 -0.40
C PRO A 108 11.57 -27.45 -1.70
N THR A 109 11.44 -26.11 -1.76
CA THR A 109 11.57 -25.37 -3.02
C THR A 109 13.05 -25.29 -3.48
N PRO A 110 13.33 -25.37 -4.80
CA PRO A 110 14.69 -25.28 -5.31
C PRO A 110 15.42 -23.99 -4.92
N GLU A 111 14.68 -22.89 -4.77
CA GLU A 111 15.17 -21.57 -4.36
C GLU A 111 15.60 -21.56 -2.89
N ALA A 112 14.81 -22.19 -2.00
CA ALA A 112 15.13 -22.28 -0.58
C ALA A 112 16.34 -23.22 -0.32
N GLN A 113 16.57 -24.20 -1.20
CA GLN A 113 17.71 -25.12 -1.12
C GLN A 113 19.03 -24.51 -1.66
N GLN A 114 19.10 -23.20 -1.87
CA GLN A 114 20.31 -22.53 -2.34
C GLN A 114 21.20 -22.06 -1.18
N GLY A 115 22.24 -22.84 -0.85
CA GLY A 115 23.32 -22.44 0.05
C GLY A 115 22.85 -21.73 1.31
N ARG A 116 23.19 -20.43 1.44
CA ARG A 116 22.86 -19.61 2.61
C ARG A 116 21.36 -19.54 2.92
N VAL A 117 20.47 -19.59 1.93
CA VAL A 117 19.01 -19.49 2.18
C VAL A 117 18.53 -20.67 3.03
N PHE A 118 19.04 -21.87 2.73
CA PHE A 118 18.69 -23.09 3.48
C PHE A 118 19.21 -23.05 4.92
N ASP A 119 20.40 -22.49 5.13
CA ASP A 119 20.97 -22.31 6.47
C ASP A 119 20.09 -21.37 7.31
N HIS A 120 19.69 -20.21 6.78
CA HIS A 120 18.78 -19.29 7.48
C HIS A 120 17.42 -19.90 7.77
N LEU A 121 16.88 -20.69 6.84
CA LEU A 121 15.62 -21.40 7.06
C LEU A 121 15.74 -22.42 8.20
N CYS A 122 16.86 -23.15 8.28
CA CYS A 122 17.15 -24.06 9.38
C CYS A 122 17.35 -23.32 10.71
N ASP A 123 18.05 -22.17 10.69
CA ASP A 123 18.24 -21.33 11.87
C ASP A 123 16.90 -20.77 12.40
N LEU A 124 16.01 -20.35 11.50
CA LEU A 124 14.66 -19.91 11.83
C LEU A 124 13.81 -21.04 12.43
N LEU A 125 13.83 -22.24 11.84
CA LEU A 125 13.11 -23.40 12.38
C LEU A 125 13.65 -23.82 13.76
N ASP A 126 14.97 -23.79 13.93
CA ASP A 126 15.62 -24.00 15.23
C ASP A 126 15.16 -22.94 16.24
N HIS A 127 15.12 -21.66 15.85
CA HIS A 127 14.66 -20.54 16.70
C HIS A 127 13.18 -20.63 17.07
N MET A 128 12.31 -21.01 16.14
CA MET A 128 10.88 -21.22 16.41
C MET A 128 10.67 -22.37 17.40
N SER A 129 11.45 -23.45 17.25
CA SER A 129 11.40 -24.58 18.19
C SER A 129 9.97 -25.17 18.29
N ASP A 130 9.25 -25.23 17.17
CA ASP A 130 7.89 -25.77 17.09
C ASP A 130 7.94 -27.30 16.87
N PRO A 131 7.41 -28.12 17.80
CA PRO A 131 7.46 -29.58 17.68
C PRO A 131 6.75 -30.12 16.43
N ARG A 132 5.78 -29.38 15.87
CA ARG A 132 5.05 -29.78 14.64
C ARG A 132 5.96 -29.85 13.42
N SER A 133 7.13 -29.21 13.46
CA SER A 133 8.09 -29.22 12.35
C SER A 133 8.83 -30.56 12.17
N LEU A 134 8.93 -31.39 13.22
CA LEU A 134 9.73 -32.62 13.20
C LEU A 134 9.33 -33.60 12.09
N GLY A 135 8.04 -33.95 12.00
CA GLY A 135 7.54 -34.92 11.02
C GLY A 135 7.78 -34.48 9.57
N PRO A 136 7.34 -33.27 9.18
CA PRO A 136 7.59 -32.72 7.85
C PRO A 136 9.09 -32.62 7.49
N LEU A 137 9.95 -32.23 8.44
CA LEU A 137 11.39 -32.15 8.21
C LEU A 137 12.05 -33.53 8.07
N GLN A 138 11.57 -34.55 8.78
CA GLN A 138 12.00 -35.94 8.60
C GLN A 138 11.63 -36.45 7.20
N ALA A 139 10.42 -36.13 6.73
CA ALA A 139 9.99 -36.48 5.37
C ALA A 139 10.85 -35.77 4.30
N LEU A 140 11.13 -34.47 4.48
CA LEU A 140 12.04 -33.72 3.62
C LEU A 140 13.44 -34.34 3.62
N ARG A 141 13.96 -34.69 4.81
CA ARG A 141 15.27 -35.32 4.97
C ARG A 141 15.38 -36.65 4.23
N ALA A 142 14.31 -37.45 4.24
CA ALA A 142 14.24 -38.73 3.56
C ALA A 142 14.23 -38.59 2.02
N ALA A 143 13.75 -37.46 1.50
CA ALA A 143 13.71 -37.17 0.06
C ALA A 143 15.05 -36.62 -0.48
N LEU A 144 15.94 -36.12 0.39
CA LEU A 144 17.22 -35.56 0.00
C LEU A 144 18.30 -36.64 -0.19
N PRO A 145 19.21 -36.49 -1.18
CA PRO A 145 20.34 -37.41 -1.34
C PRO A 145 21.22 -37.44 -0.08
N PRO A 146 21.69 -38.64 0.33
CA PRO A 146 22.67 -38.75 1.40
C PRO A 146 23.95 -37.98 1.03
N ASP A 147 24.67 -37.51 2.05
CA ASP A 147 25.98 -36.84 1.94
C ASP A 147 25.99 -35.45 1.27
N THR A 148 24.84 -34.78 1.22
CA THR A 148 24.78 -33.36 0.88
C THR A 148 24.98 -32.46 2.10
N GLY A 149 25.56 -31.28 1.92
CA GLY A 149 25.67 -30.28 2.99
C GLY A 149 24.31 -29.93 3.61
N TYR A 150 23.25 -29.93 2.79
CA TYR A 150 21.86 -29.71 3.22
C TYR A 150 21.34 -30.81 4.13
N ALA A 151 21.57 -32.08 3.77
CA ALA A 151 21.19 -33.22 4.59
C ALA A 151 21.83 -33.14 5.98
N ASN A 152 23.13 -32.80 6.03
CA ASN A 152 23.85 -32.63 7.30
C ASN A 152 23.30 -31.46 8.14
N ARG A 153 23.03 -30.29 7.54
CA ARG A 153 22.46 -29.15 8.28
C ARG A 153 21.07 -29.49 8.84
N LEU A 154 20.25 -30.18 8.05
CA LEU A 154 18.91 -30.60 8.44
C LEU A 154 18.93 -31.66 9.55
N ASP A 155 19.88 -32.60 9.51
CA ASP A 155 20.08 -33.59 10.58
C ASP A 155 20.41 -32.91 11.93
N VAL A 156 21.21 -31.84 11.91
CA VAL A 156 21.50 -31.04 13.11
C VAL A 156 20.24 -30.36 13.65
N THR A 157 19.43 -29.74 12.78
CA THR A 157 18.16 -29.10 13.15
C THR A 157 17.19 -30.13 13.76
N LEU A 158 17.02 -31.28 13.11
CA LEU A 158 16.17 -32.37 13.61
C LEU A 158 16.60 -32.86 15.00
N GLN A 159 17.91 -33.00 15.23
CA GLN A 159 18.43 -33.41 16.54
C GLN A 159 18.16 -32.35 17.63
N ARG A 160 18.24 -31.06 17.30
CA ARG A 160 17.95 -29.98 18.25
C ARG A 160 16.48 -29.97 18.63
N LEU A 161 15.59 -30.00 17.63
CA LEU A 161 14.15 -30.07 17.84
C LEU A 161 13.72 -31.31 18.62
N ALA A 162 14.31 -32.48 18.33
CA ALA A 162 13.98 -33.73 19.02
C ALA A 162 14.42 -33.76 20.49
N ARG A 163 15.43 -32.96 20.88
CA ARG A 163 15.88 -32.83 22.28
C ARG A 163 15.03 -31.86 23.09
N GLN A 164 14.17 -31.11 22.43
CA GLN A 164 13.37 -30.10 23.08
C GLN A 164 12.27 -30.75 23.93
N GLN A 165 12.19 -30.34 25.19
CA GLN A 165 11.20 -30.85 26.11
C GLN A 165 9.93 -30.02 26.00
N VAL A 166 8.82 -30.64 25.61
CA VAL A 166 7.49 -30.01 25.64
C VAL A 166 6.93 -30.20 27.04
N SER A 167 6.59 -29.09 27.71
CA SER A 167 6.01 -29.12 29.04
C SER A 167 4.59 -29.70 28.97
N THR A 168 4.28 -30.67 29.82
CA THR A 168 2.92 -31.20 29.96
C THR A 168 2.07 -30.18 30.72
N PRO A 169 0.95 -29.70 30.14
CA PRO A 169 0.10 -28.71 30.80
C PRO A 169 -0.51 -29.30 32.08
N ASP A 170 -0.58 -28.49 33.13
CA ASP A 170 -1.33 -28.85 34.33
C ASP A 170 -2.85 -28.83 34.09
N THR A 171 -3.63 -29.30 35.07
CA THR A 171 -5.08 -29.40 34.94
C THR A 171 -5.74 -28.04 34.67
N THR A 172 -5.27 -26.98 35.33
CA THR A 172 -5.81 -25.61 35.17
C THR A 172 -5.58 -25.09 33.75
N THR A 173 -4.35 -25.20 33.24
CA THR A 173 -3.96 -24.84 31.87
C THR A 173 -4.79 -25.62 30.85
N ALA A 174 -4.98 -26.92 31.08
CA ALA A 174 -5.79 -27.76 30.19
C ALA A 174 -7.26 -27.34 30.14
N THR A 175 -7.83 -26.90 31.27
CA THR A 175 -9.20 -26.36 31.35
C THR A 175 -9.34 -25.02 30.62
N LEU A 176 -8.39 -24.09 30.81
CA LEU A 176 -8.41 -22.78 30.14
C LEU A 176 -8.27 -22.92 28.62
N CYS A 177 -7.38 -23.78 28.14
CA CYS A 177 -7.28 -24.10 26.71
C CYS A 177 -8.62 -24.64 26.16
N ALA A 178 -9.30 -25.52 26.88
CA ALA A 178 -10.60 -26.05 26.45
C ALA A 178 -11.69 -24.96 26.38
N ALA A 179 -11.69 -24.01 27.32
CA ALA A 179 -12.62 -22.88 27.31
C ALA A 179 -12.37 -21.96 26.10
N LEU A 180 -11.11 -21.63 25.81
CA LEU A 180 -10.70 -20.87 24.62
C LEU A 180 -11.09 -21.57 23.32
N GLU A 181 -10.85 -22.88 23.21
CA GLU A 181 -11.26 -23.68 22.04
C GLU A 181 -12.77 -23.59 21.79
N GLN A 182 -13.58 -23.72 22.84
CA GLN A 182 -15.04 -23.61 22.73
C GLN A 182 -15.48 -22.19 22.36
N ALA A 183 -14.83 -21.16 22.90
CA ALA A 183 -15.12 -19.78 22.57
C ALA A 183 -14.79 -19.46 21.10
N LEU A 184 -13.64 -19.92 20.60
CA LEU A 184 -13.23 -19.82 19.21
C LEU A 184 -14.21 -20.53 18.27
N THR A 185 -14.59 -21.78 18.57
CA THR A 185 -15.55 -22.53 17.73
C THR A 185 -16.87 -21.79 17.60
N ARG A 186 -17.42 -21.26 18.71
CA ARG A 186 -18.67 -20.48 18.68
C ARG A 186 -18.54 -19.23 17.79
N ARG A 187 -17.38 -18.56 17.83
CA ARG A 187 -17.13 -17.37 17.02
C ARG A 187 -16.93 -17.71 15.54
N GLU A 188 -16.17 -18.76 15.22
CA GLU A 188 -16.01 -19.28 13.86
C GLU A 188 -17.37 -19.61 13.23
N GLU A 189 -18.25 -20.31 13.95
CA GLU A 189 -19.60 -20.64 13.49
C GLU A 189 -20.50 -19.41 13.30
N ALA A 190 -20.39 -18.40 14.17
CA ALA A 190 -21.11 -17.14 14.02
C ALA A 190 -20.63 -16.36 12.78
N THR A 191 -19.31 -16.22 12.62
CA THR A 191 -18.69 -15.58 11.46
C THR A 191 -19.07 -16.29 10.16
N ALA A 192 -18.95 -17.63 10.11
CA ALA A 192 -19.31 -18.42 8.94
C ALA A 192 -20.78 -18.26 8.54
N ARG A 193 -21.71 -18.24 9.50
CA ARG A 193 -23.13 -17.98 9.24
C ARG A 193 -23.39 -16.58 8.67
N SER A 194 -22.60 -15.60 9.09
CA SER A 194 -22.76 -14.20 8.67
C SER A 194 -22.03 -13.85 7.37
N ALA A 195 -21.00 -14.61 6.98
CA ALA A 195 -20.12 -14.28 5.86
C ALA A 195 -20.87 -14.00 4.54
N PRO A 196 -21.88 -14.81 4.12
CA PRO A 196 -22.61 -14.52 2.88
C PRO A 196 -23.35 -13.17 2.92
N LEU A 197 -23.87 -12.77 4.08
CA LEU A 197 -24.53 -11.48 4.25
C LEU A 197 -23.49 -10.34 4.20
N ARG A 198 -22.38 -10.48 4.90
CA ARG A 198 -21.27 -9.51 4.89
C ARG A 198 -20.74 -9.29 3.47
N GLU A 199 -20.49 -10.37 2.72
CA GLU A 199 -20.03 -10.30 1.33
C GLU A 199 -21.04 -9.59 0.42
N SER A 200 -22.33 -9.91 0.56
CA SER A 200 -23.41 -9.25 -0.18
C SER A 200 -23.49 -7.74 0.12
N LEU A 201 -23.34 -7.34 1.38
CA LEU A 201 -23.32 -5.94 1.78
C LEU A 201 -22.10 -5.20 1.24
N LEU A 202 -20.91 -5.81 1.31
CA LEU A 202 -19.69 -5.25 0.72
C LEU A 202 -19.81 -5.09 -0.81
N ALA A 203 -20.40 -6.06 -1.51
CA ALA A 203 -20.65 -5.97 -2.94
C ALA A 203 -21.60 -4.81 -3.29
N ARG A 204 -22.62 -4.54 -2.45
CA ARG A 204 -23.51 -3.39 -2.62
C ARG A 204 -22.79 -2.05 -2.41
N VAL A 205 -21.93 -1.95 -1.40
CA VAL A 205 -21.08 -0.76 -1.18
C VAL A 205 -20.15 -0.55 -2.37
N ALA A 206 -19.52 -1.62 -2.87
CA ALA A 206 -18.65 -1.58 -4.04
C ALA A 206 -19.39 -1.13 -5.32
N ALA A 207 -20.65 -1.53 -5.49
CA ALA A 207 -21.48 -1.10 -6.62
C ALA A 207 -21.88 0.38 -6.52
N HIS A 208 -22.08 0.89 -5.30
CA HIS A 208 -22.56 2.25 -5.04
C HIS A 208 -21.68 2.97 -3.99
N PRO A 209 -20.43 3.33 -4.33
CA PRO A 209 -19.47 3.88 -3.36
C PRO A 209 -19.82 5.29 -2.89
N ASP A 210 -20.89 5.93 -3.32
CA ASP A 210 -21.37 7.21 -2.78
C ASP A 210 -22.66 7.07 -1.94
N ASP A 211 -23.27 5.88 -1.89
CA ASP A 211 -24.51 5.64 -1.16
C ASP A 211 -24.24 5.26 0.30
N ASP A 212 -24.80 6.02 1.23
CA ASP A 212 -24.68 5.76 2.66
C ASP A 212 -25.61 4.65 3.14
N GLY A 213 -26.70 4.35 2.41
CA GLY A 213 -27.67 3.33 2.79
C GLY A 213 -27.05 1.93 2.98
N PRO A 214 -26.40 1.35 1.95
CA PRO A 214 -25.72 0.06 2.07
C PRO A 214 -24.62 0.05 3.14
N ARG A 215 -23.97 1.20 3.38
CA ARG A 215 -22.92 1.32 4.39
C ARG A 215 -23.47 1.26 5.80
N LEU A 216 -24.57 1.95 6.07
CA LEU A 216 -25.21 1.91 7.39
C LEU A 216 -25.76 0.52 7.72
N VAL A 217 -26.31 -0.20 6.73
CA VAL A 217 -26.71 -1.62 6.93
C VAL A 217 -25.51 -2.51 7.22
N LEU A 218 -24.37 -2.29 6.55
CA LEU A 218 -23.11 -2.97 6.87
C LEU A 218 -22.62 -2.58 8.27
N ALA A 219 -22.76 -1.32 8.67
CA ALA A 219 -22.34 -0.84 9.98
C ALA A 219 -23.10 -1.55 11.10
N ASP A 220 -24.43 -1.64 10.99
CA ASP A 220 -25.27 -2.37 11.95
C ASP A 220 -24.83 -3.83 12.06
N HIS A 221 -24.61 -4.49 10.92
CA HIS A 221 -24.13 -5.87 10.87
C HIS A 221 -22.76 -6.05 11.54
N LEU A 222 -21.83 -5.11 11.33
CA LEU A 222 -20.50 -5.14 11.93
C LEU A 222 -20.55 -4.87 13.44
N LEU A 223 -21.41 -3.94 13.88
CA LEU A 223 -21.62 -3.63 15.29
C LEU A 223 -22.21 -4.83 16.06
N GLU A 224 -23.14 -5.58 15.46
CA GLU A 224 -23.67 -6.83 16.03
C GLU A 224 -22.57 -7.89 16.27
N GLN A 225 -21.44 -7.80 15.53
CA GLN A 225 -20.29 -8.70 15.64
C GLN A 225 -19.16 -8.14 16.52
N GLY A 226 -19.33 -6.92 17.05
CA GLY A 226 -18.27 -6.21 17.78
C GLY A 226 -17.14 -5.72 16.89
N ASP A 227 -17.33 -5.57 15.57
CA ASP A 227 -16.31 -5.04 14.66
C ASP A 227 -16.31 -3.49 14.70
N PRO A 228 -15.21 -2.84 15.16
CA PRO A 228 -15.14 -1.39 15.31
C PRO A 228 -15.27 -0.63 13.98
N LEU A 229 -15.12 -1.31 12.83
CA LEU A 229 -15.36 -0.71 11.52
C LEU A 229 -16.81 -0.21 11.39
N GLY A 230 -17.78 -0.90 12.02
CA GLY A 230 -19.17 -0.48 12.03
C GLY A 230 -19.39 0.85 12.76
N GLU A 231 -18.67 1.07 13.86
CA GLU A 231 -18.69 2.35 14.57
C GLU A 231 -18.12 3.47 13.69
N LEU A 232 -16.97 3.23 13.03
CA LEU A 232 -16.36 4.22 12.13
C LEU A 232 -17.30 4.60 10.98
N ILE A 233 -17.94 3.62 10.33
CA ILE A 233 -18.90 3.88 9.25
C ILE A 233 -20.02 4.78 9.75
N THR A 234 -20.63 4.42 10.88
CA THR A 234 -21.74 5.16 11.49
C THR A 234 -21.33 6.61 11.73
N LEU A 235 -20.21 6.83 12.42
CA LEU A 235 -19.73 8.18 12.77
C LEU A 235 -19.42 9.03 11.53
N GLN A 236 -18.81 8.46 10.49
CA GLN A 236 -18.44 9.20 9.28
C GLN A 236 -19.63 9.50 8.35
N CYS A 237 -20.72 8.71 8.43
CA CYS A 237 -21.97 8.93 7.71
C CYS A 237 -22.92 9.92 8.43
N LEU A 238 -22.69 10.25 9.70
CA LEU A 238 -23.48 11.27 10.40
C LEU A 238 -23.23 12.68 9.84
N PRO A 239 -24.25 13.55 9.80
CA PRO A 239 -24.09 14.96 9.41
C PRO A 239 -23.16 15.74 10.35
N GLN A 240 -23.21 15.43 11.64
CA GLN A 240 -22.33 15.99 12.67
C GLN A 240 -21.40 14.90 13.18
N ARG A 241 -20.14 14.96 12.75
CA ARG A 241 -19.13 13.95 13.03
C ARG A 241 -18.47 14.18 14.39
N ASP A 242 -18.28 13.09 15.13
CA ASP A 242 -17.39 13.08 16.30
C ASP A 242 -15.95 12.86 15.83
N GLU A 243 -15.28 13.96 15.45
CA GLU A 243 -13.91 13.91 14.92
C GLU A 243 -12.92 13.33 15.94
N VAL A 244 -13.14 13.56 17.25
CA VAL A 244 -12.26 13.02 18.30
C VAL A 244 -12.36 11.50 18.34
N ARG A 245 -13.58 10.96 18.31
CA ARG A 245 -13.77 9.50 18.29
C ARG A 245 -13.28 8.87 16.98
N ILE A 246 -13.52 9.52 15.84
CA ILE A 246 -13.03 9.08 14.52
C ILE A 246 -11.50 9.02 14.51
N THR A 247 -10.81 10.08 14.95
CA THR A 247 -9.34 10.10 15.01
C THR A 247 -8.82 8.96 15.88
N ARG A 248 -9.40 8.75 17.07
CA ARG A 248 -8.98 7.65 17.95
C ARG A 248 -9.19 6.27 17.31
N LEU A 249 -10.31 6.06 16.62
CA LEU A 249 -10.58 4.82 15.89
C LEU A 249 -9.56 4.60 14.76
N LEU A 250 -9.18 5.65 14.04
CA LEU A 250 -8.17 5.58 12.97
C LEU A 250 -6.75 5.38 13.53
N GLU A 251 -6.41 5.97 14.66
CA GLU A 251 -5.12 5.75 15.34
C GLU A 251 -4.96 4.29 15.79
N VAL A 252 -6.04 3.70 16.34
CA VAL A 252 -6.01 2.32 16.85
C VAL A 252 -6.19 1.29 15.74
N HIS A 253 -7.11 1.51 14.79
CA HIS A 253 -7.52 0.49 13.83
C HIS A 253 -7.24 0.87 12.35
N GLY A 254 -6.77 2.08 12.06
CA GLY A 254 -6.60 2.57 10.69
C GLY A 254 -5.67 1.72 9.84
N ASN A 255 -4.52 1.28 10.39
CA ASN A 255 -3.61 0.37 9.70
C ASN A 255 -4.29 -0.98 9.39
N ARG A 256 -5.00 -1.51 10.40
CA ARG A 256 -5.89 -2.67 10.27
C ARG A 256 -7.05 -2.44 9.29
N TRP A 257 -7.34 -1.22 8.84
CA TRP A 257 -8.36 -0.95 7.80
C TRP A 257 -7.78 -0.60 6.43
N ALA A 258 -6.49 -0.27 6.37
CA ALA A 258 -5.73 -0.04 5.15
C ALA A 258 -5.16 -1.30 4.48
N ALA A 259 -4.61 -2.26 5.21
CA ALA A 259 -3.91 -3.42 4.62
C ALA A 259 -4.77 -4.47 3.85
N LEU A 260 -6.10 -4.35 3.78
CA LEU A 260 -6.99 -5.09 2.83
C LEU A 260 -6.68 -4.72 1.39
N LEU A 261 -5.99 -3.61 1.21
CA LEU A 261 -5.51 -3.17 -0.09
C LEU A 261 -4.28 -3.98 -0.54
N GLY A 262 -3.63 -4.71 0.37
CA GLY A 262 -2.48 -5.57 0.12
C GLY A 262 -1.13 -4.86 0.34
N PRO A 263 -0.02 -5.61 0.22
CA PRO A 263 1.31 -5.22 0.71
C PRO A 263 1.96 -4.07 -0.08
N CYS A 264 1.43 -3.72 -1.25
CA CYS A 264 1.95 -2.66 -2.09
C CYS A 264 1.50 -1.24 -1.66
N VAL A 265 0.62 -1.14 -0.67
CA VAL A 265 0.06 0.13 -0.20
C VAL A 265 0.74 0.58 1.09
N MET A 266 1.16 1.83 1.15
CA MET A 266 1.65 2.44 2.39
C MET A 266 0.46 2.72 3.32
N HIS A 267 0.22 1.84 4.29
CA HIS A 267 -0.97 1.88 5.15
C HIS A 267 -1.19 3.23 5.85
N GLN A 268 -0.13 3.84 6.36
CA GLN A 268 -0.17 5.14 7.04
C GLN A 268 -0.62 6.31 6.15
N SER A 269 -0.59 6.13 4.83
CA SER A 269 -1.01 7.14 3.85
C SER A 269 -2.44 6.93 3.34
N VAL A 270 -3.11 5.84 3.73
CA VAL A 270 -4.45 5.53 3.26
C VAL A 270 -5.44 6.48 3.90
N ARG A 271 -6.19 7.20 3.06
CA ARG A 271 -7.30 8.03 3.52
C ARG A 271 -8.59 7.21 3.46
N LEU A 272 -9.22 7.05 4.62
CA LEU A 272 -10.53 6.42 4.75
C LEU A 272 -11.64 7.48 4.79
N GLU A 273 -12.67 7.31 3.96
CA GLU A 273 -13.92 8.06 4.04
C GLU A 273 -15.09 7.08 4.10
N ARG A 274 -16.00 7.32 5.05
CA ARG A 274 -17.09 6.41 5.39
C ARG A 274 -16.58 4.99 5.68
N ALA A 275 -15.40 4.90 6.29
CA ALA A 275 -14.60 3.72 6.59
C ALA A 275 -14.08 2.90 5.40
N PHE A 276 -14.09 3.48 4.19
CA PHE A 276 -13.55 2.83 2.99
C PHE A 276 -12.41 3.64 2.38
N PRO A 277 -11.41 2.98 1.76
CA PRO A 277 -10.27 3.66 1.19
C PRO A 277 -10.66 4.48 -0.03
N VAL A 278 -10.36 5.78 0.01
CA VAL A 278 -10.61 6.70 -1.10
C VAL A 278 -9.34 7.20 -1.77
N ALA A 279 -8.23 7.24 -1.03
CA ALA A 279 -6.92 7.62 -1.55
C ALA A 279 -5.86 6.71 -0.95
N VAL A 280 -4.94 6.24 -1.80
CA VAL A 280 -3.89 5.29 -1.41
C VAL A 280 -2.57 5.70 -2.03
N THR A 281 -1.47 5.45 -1.32
CA THR A 281 -0.13 5.52 -1.90
C THR A 281 0.38 4.12 -2.16
N VAL A 282 0.72 3.84 -3.42
CA VAL A 282 1.35 2.60 -3.84
C VAL A 282 2.85 2.82 -3.87
N ALA A 283 3.56 2.16 -2.96
CA ALA A 283 5.00 2.18 -2.91
C ALA A 283 5.53 0.78 -3.14
N MET A 284 6.26 0.63 -4.22
CA MET A 284 6.84 -0.66 -4.60
C MET A 284 8.35 -0.60 -4.36
N GLY A 285 8.84 -1.57 -3.60
CA GLY A 285 10.26 -1.91 -3.62
C GLY A 285 10.71 -2.33 -5.04
N PRO A 286 12.01 -2.18 -5.36
CA PRO A 286 12.56 -2.44 -6.69
C PRO A 286 12.40 -3.90 -7.18
N ASN A 287 11.99 -4.80 -6.29
CA ASN A 287 11.83 -6.22 -6.58
C ASN A 287 10.42 -6.61 -7.04
N TRP A 288 9.40 -5.76 -6.84
CA TRP A 288 8.04 -6.07 -7.31
C TRP A 288 7.85 -5.66 -8.77
N ARG A 289 7.80 -6.66 -9.67
CA ARG A 289 7.52 -6.43 -11.11
C ARG A 289 6.04 -6.45 -11.45
N LEU A 290 5.22 -7.12 -10.64
CA LEU A 290 3.77 -7.24 -10.81
C LEU A 290 3.07 -6.89 -9.49
N LEU A 291 1.96 -6.19 -9.60
CA LEU A 291 1.07 -5.95 -8.47
C LEU A 291 0.15 -7.16 -8.29
N PRO A 292 -0.15 -7.57 -7.04
CA PRO A 292 -1.23 -8.51 -6.81
C PRO A 292 -2.53 -7.94 -7.41
N PRO A 293 -3.44 -8.79 -7.91
CA PRO A 293 -4.70 -8.33 -8.45
C PRO A 293 -5.48 -7.55 -7.38
N PRO A 294 -5.96 -6.32 -7.67
CA PRO A 294 -6.73 -5.54 -6.71
C PRO A 294 -7.97 -6.30 -6.26
N GLY A 295 -8.18 -6.44 -4.94
CA GLY A 295 -9.38 -7.05 -4.36
C GLY A 295 -10.59 -6.10 -4.30
N PRO A 296 -11.76 -6.56 -3.82
CA PRO A 296 -12.99 -5.77 -3.79
C PRO A 296 -12.89 -4.44 -3.02
N CYS A 297 -12.03 -4.35 -2.01
CA CYS A 297 -11.81 -3.15 -1.20
C CYS A 297 -11.34 -1.95 -2.03
N TRP A 298 -10.65 -2.20 -3.14
CA TRP A 298 -10.19 -1.16 -4.07
C TRP A 298 -11.32 -0.45 -4.82
N SER A 299 -12.54 -1.03 -4.84
CA SER A 299 -13.70 -0.47 -5.56
C SER A 299 -14.14 0.91 -5.08
N THR A 300 -13.69 1.33 -3.90
CA THR A 300 -14.00 2.64 -3.31
C THR A 300 -12.90 3.68 -3.54
N VAL A 301 -11.73 3.23 -4.02
CA VAL A 301 -10.54 4.08 -4.24
C VAL A 301 -10.76 4.99 -5.44
N ARG A 302 -10.47 6.28 -5.24
CA ARG A 302 -10.61 7.35 -6.24
C ARG A 302 -9.28 7.96 -6.65
N GLU A 303 -8.33 7.97 -5.72
CA GLU A 303 -7.01 8.54 -5.91
C GLU A 303 -5.94 7.49 -5.64
N VAL A 304 -4.98 7.37 -6.57
CA VAL A 304 -3.80 6.54 -6.37
C VAL A 304 -2.55 7.37 -6.59
N ASP A 305 -1.71 7.44 -5.58
CA ASP A 305 -0.38 8.04 -5.65
C ASP A 305 0.68 6.96 -5.91
N TRP A 306 1.41 7.08 -7.01
CA TRP A 306 2.40 6.09 -7.45
C TRP A 306 3.80 6.53 -7.01
N SER A 307 4.04 6.55 -5.70
CA SER A 307 5.26 7.13 -5.10
C SER A 307 6.56 6.30 -5.32
N GLY A 308 6.62 5.43 -6.33
CA GLY A 308 7.72 4.49 -6.58
C GLY A 308 8.10 4.33 -8.06
N THR A 309 9.09 3.48 -8.35
CA THR A 309 9.51 3.17 -9.73
C THR A 309 8.49 2.28 -10.42
N GLY A 310 7.43 2.89 -10.96
CA GLY A 310 6.42 2.17 -11.74
C GLY A 310 7.01 1.53 -13.00
N TYR A 311 6.63 0.28 -13.27
CA TYR A 311 6.95 -0.41 -14.52
C TYR A 311 5.81 -0.27 -15.52
N ALA A 312 6.13 -0.17 -16.80
CA ALA A 312 5.14 0.00 -17.87
C ALA A 312 4.09 -1.15 -17.91
N ALA A 313 4.44 -2.36 -17.47
CA ALA A 313 3.52 -3.50 -17.38
C ALA A 313 2.35 -3.27 -16.40
N GLN A 314 2.50 -2.33 -15.46
CA GLN A 314 1.51 -2.06 -14.41
C GLN A 314 0.31 -1.24 -14.92
N ALA A 315 0.39 -0.60 -16.10
CA ALA A 315 -0.76 0.10 -16.68
C ALA A 315 -1.99 -0.82 -16.81
N ALA A 316 -1.76 -2.10 -17.09
CA ALA A 316 -2.82 -3.10 -17.21
C ALA A 316 -3.56 -3.37 -15.89
N CYS A 317 -2.90 -3.22 -14.72
CA CYS A 317 -3.57 -3.45 -13.44
C CYS A 317 -4.62 -2.37 -13.17
N LEU A 318 -4.41 -1.13 -13.64
CA LEU A 318 -5.36 -0.02 -13.48
C LEU A 318 -6.66 -0.24 -14.26
N ALA A 319 -6.67 -1.15 -15.24
CA ALA A 319 -7.87 -1.56 -15.97
C ALA A 319 -8.72 -2.59 -15.21
N HIS A 320 -8.30 -3.01 -14.01
CA HIS A 320 -9.03 -3.99 -13.22
C HIS A 320 -10.44 -3.49 -12.83
N PRO A 321 -11.50 -4.34 -12.81
CA PRO A 321 -12.86 -3.93 -12.48
C PRO A 321 -13.03 -3.26 -11.10
N HIS A 322 -12.14 -3.55 -10.16
CA HIS A 322 -12.12 -2.92 -8.83
C HIS A 322 -11.44 -1.55 -8.81
N LEU A 323 -10.82 -1.08 -9.91
CA LEU A 323 -10.21 0.25 -10.01
C LEU A 323 -11.00 1.22 -10.90
N ARG A 324 -12.21 0.84 -11.32
CA ARG A 324 -13.09 1.65 -12.19
C ARG A 324 -13.51 3.00 -11.61
N HIS A 325 -13.26 3.25 -10.32
CA HIS A 325 -13.56 4.53 -9.66
C HIS A 325 -12.31 5.42 -9.50
N VAL A 326 -11.13 4.94 -9.90
CA VAL A 326 -9.89 5.72 -9.86
C VAL A 326 -9.93 6.81 -10.93
N THR A 327 -10.09 8.05 -10.48
CA THR A 327 -10.18 9.24 -11.33
C THR A 327 -8.97 10.16 -11.20
N VAL A 328 -8.12 9.92 -10.20
CA VAL A 328 -6.90 10.70 -9.94
C VAL A 328 -5.72 9.75 -9.84
N LEU A 329 -4.69 10.01 -10.64
CA LEU A 329 -3.39 9.36 -10.53
C LEU A 329 -2.31 10.39 -10.23
N ARG A 330 -1.44 10.12 -9.27
CA ARG A 330 -0.37 11.04 -8.85
C ARG A 330 1.00 10.38 -8.94
N GLN A 331 2.03 11.22 -9.09
CA GLN A 331 3.43 10.80 -9.14
C GLN A 331 3.73 9.74 -10.22
N VAL A 332 2.97 9.73 -11.32
CA VAL A 332 3.11 8.72 -12.37
C VAL A 332 4.33 9.03 -13.23
N ASN A 333 5.25 8.08 -13.40
CA ASN A 333 6.40 8.26 -14.29
C ASN A 333 6.04 8.16 -15.78
N ALA A 334 6.93 8.63 -16.67
CA ALA A 334 6.67 8.71 -18.11
C ALA A 334 6.35 7.35 -18.73
N ARG A 335 7.08 6.30 -18.33
CA ARG A 335 6.91 4.92 -18.85
C ARG A 335 5.54 4.34 -18.56
N LEU A 336 5.04 4.52 -17.32
CA LEU A 336 3.70 4.10 -16.95
C LEU A 336 2.64 4.96 -17.65
N ALA A 337 2.82 6.29 -17.65
CA ALA A 337 1.90 7.24 -18.26
C ALA A 337 1.64 6.97 -19.75
N ARG A 338 2.67 6.64 -20.53
CA ARG A 338 2.57 6.34 -21.95
C ARG A 338 1.56 5.21 -22.24
N ARG A 339 1.53 4.20 -21.37
CA ARG A 339 0.69 3.01 -21.54
C ARG A 339 -0.71 3.14 -20.96
N LEU A 340 -1.00 4.20 -20.18
CA LEU A 340 -2.36 4.42 -19.65
C LEU A 340 -3.40 4.52 -20.78
N GLY A 341 -3.02 5.10 -21.92
CA GLY A 341 -3.88 5.24 -23.09
C GLY A 341 -4.25 3.92 -23.79
N GLU A 342 -3.59 2.81 -23.46
CA GLU A 342 -3.93 1.48 -23.99
C GLU A 342 -5.21 0.92 -23.35
N HIS A 343 -5.69 1.55 -22.28
CA HIS A 343 -6.85 1.11 -21.51
C HIS A 343 -7.88 2.24 -21.39
N PRO A 344 -9.20 1.93 -21.38
CA PRO A 344 -10.26 2.92 -21.24
C PRO A 344 -10.43 3.36 -19.78
N LEU A 345 -9.40 3.98 -19.21
CA LEU A 345 -9.40 4.37 -17.80
C LEU A 345 -10.27 5.63 -17.55
N PRO A 346 -10.99 5.72 -16.42
CA PRO A 346 -11.82 6.87 -16.07
C PRO A 346 -11.02 8.04 -15.47
N VAL A 347 -9.70 8.06 -15.66
CA VAL A 347 -8.79 9.06 -15.10
C VAL A 347 -9.14 10.45 -15.64
N ARG A 348 -9.39 11.39 -14.72
CA ARG A 348 -9.69 12.79 -14.98
C ARG A 348 -8.51 13.71 -14.69
N ARG A 349 -7.73 13.37 -13.66
CA ARG A 349 -6.54 14.12 -13.23
C ARG A 349 -5.33 13.20 -13.21
N LEU A 350 -4.26 13.65 -13.84
CA LEU A 350 -2.98 12.95 -13.88
C LEU A 350 -1.86 13.89 -13.47
N GLU A 351 -1.04 13.47 -12.52
CA GLU A 351 0.18 14.16 -12.11
C GLU A 351 1.37 13.28 -12.48
N LEU A 352 2.18 13.80 -13.40
CA LEU A 352 3.36 13.17 -14.00
C LEU A 352 4.63 13.64 -13.28
N ARG A 353 5.61 12.76 -13.19
CA ARG A 353 6.95 13.06 -12.65
C ARG A 353 8.05 12.62 -13.62
N GLY A 354 9.12 13.41 -13.67
CA GLY A 354 10.35 13.10 -14.41
C GLY A 354 10.50 13.90 -15.70
N GLN A 355 11.59 13.65 -16.42
CA GLN A 355 11.92 14.33 -17.69
C GLN A 355 11.25 13.61 -18.86
N LEU A 356 10.01 13.99 -19.18
CA LEU A 356 9.16 13.25 -20.11
C LEU A 356 9.74 13.19 -21.54
N THR A 357 10.37 14.28 -22.00
CA THR A 357 11.04 14.36 -23.30
C THR A 357 12.13 13.32 -23.53
N HIS A 358 12.91 13.02 -22.50
CA HIS A 358 14.04 12.11 -22.59
C HIS A 358 13.59 10.65 -22.45
N GLU A 359 12.57 10.41 -21.65
CA GLU A 359 12.08 9.06 -21.37
C GLU A 359 11.10 8.55 -22.42
N GLU A 360 10.06 9.33 -22.73
CA GLU A 360 8.93 8.88 -23.57
C GLU A 360 8.32 10.07 -24.36
N PRO A 361 8.91 10.45 -25.52
CA PRO A 361 8.50 11.66 -26.25
C PRO A 361 7.06 11.64 -26.79
N ASP A 362 6.42 10.46 -26.85
CA ASP A 362 5.04 10.25 -27.31
C ASP A 362 4.03 10.12 -26.15
N VAL A 363 4.42 10.37 -24.89
CA VAL A 363 3.56 10.20 -23.72
C VAL A 363 2.20 10.92 -23.85
N PHE A 364 2.18 12.18 -24.30
CA PHE A 364 0.94 12.95 -24.44
C PHE A 364 0.05 12.46 -25.59
N ALA A 365 0.63 11.82 -26.61
CA ALA A 365 -0.15 11.19 -27.67
C ALA A 365 -0.89 9.95 -27.13
N GLY A 366 -0.21 9.12 -26.31
CA GLY A 366 -0.85 8.02 -25.59
C GLY A 366 -1.95 8.50 -24.64
N LEU A 367 -1.67 9.53 -23.84
CA LEU A 367 -2.63 10.09 -22.90
C LEU A 367 -3.87 10.71 -23.57
N ALA A 368 -3.77 11.13 -24.83
CA ALA A 368 -4.92 11.63 -25.59
C ALA A 368 -6.03 10.56 -25.76
N SER A 369 -5.69 9.27 -25.68
CA SER A 369 -6.66 8.15 -25.72
C SER A 369 -7.51 8.03 -24.46
N LEU A 370 -7.14 8.69 -23.35
CA LEU A 370 -7.95 8.69 -22.13
C LEU A 370 -9.17 9.61 -22.30
N PRO A 371 -10.41 9.09 -22.25
CA PRO A 371 -11.60 9.84 -22.65
C PRO A 371 -12.00 10.94 -21.65
N GLN A 372 -11.66 10.79 -20.38
CA GLN A 372 -12.06 11.74 -19.32
C GLN A 372 -10.92 12.64 -18.83
N LEU A 373 -9.70 12.46 -19.36
CA LEU A 373 -8.53 13.23 -18.91
C LEU A 373 -8.71 14.71 -19.30
N SER A 374 -8.79 15.55 -18.27
CA SER A 374 -9.03 17.00 -18.40
C SER A 374 -8.01 17.83 -17.62
N ARG A 375 -7.28 17.22 -16.68
CA ARG A 375 -6.28 17.91 -15.86
C ARG A 375 -4.97 17.15 -15.87
N VAL A 376 -3.90 17.83 -16.27
CA VAL A 376 -2.54 17.28 -16.26
C VAL A 376 -1.60 18.20 -15.50
N GLU A 377 -0.80 17.61 -14.63
CA GLU A 377 0.28 18.27 -13.90
C GLU A 377 1.59 17.56 -14.22
N VAL A 378 2.65 18.31 -14.50
CA VAL A 378 4.00 17.79 -14.74
C VAL A 378 4.93 18.40 -13.71
N GLN A 379 5.48 17.56 -12.85
CA GLN A 379 6.50 17.92 -11.87
C GLN A 379 7.90 17.72 -12.43
N GLU A 380 8.84 18.54 -11.95
CA GLU A 380 10.22 18.58 -12.44
C GLU A 380 10.31 18.89 -13.95
N ALA A 381 9.31 19.61 -14.48
CA ALA A 381 9.13 19.83 -15.90
C ALA A 381 10.29 20.59 -16.56
N GLU A 382 10.57 20.24 -17.81
CA GLU A 382 11.42 20.98 -18.73
C GLU A 382 10.57 21.78 -19.73
N PRO A 383 11.09 22.87 -20.32
CA PRO A 383 10.34 23.65 -21.31
C PRO A 383 9.77 22.77 -22.43
N GLN A 384 10.53 21.79 -22.89
CA GLN A 384 10.12 20.91 -23.98
C GLN A 384 8.94 19.99 -23.62
N ASP A 385 8.71 19.68 -22.33
CA ASP A 385 7.50 18.94 -21.92
C ASP A 385 6.23 19.77 -22.18
N VAL A 386 6.32 21.10 -22.02
CA VAL A 386 5.24 22.02 -22.35
C VAL A 386 4.99 22.07 -23.85
N LEU A 387 6.04 22.05 -24.66
CA LEU A 387 5.92 21.94 -26.12
C LEU A 387 5.23 20.64 -26.55
N LEU A 388 5.66 19.50 -25.98
CA LEU A 388 5.08 18.20 -26.28
C LEU A 388 3.59 18.16 -25.95
N CYS A 389 3.20 18.66 -24.77
CA CYS A 389 1.80 18.72 -24.38
C CYS A 389 1.01 19.66 -25.31
N ALA A 390 1.49 20.90 -25.51
CA ALA A 390 0.82 21.93 -26.31
C ALA A 390 0.62 21.53 -27.78
N SER A 391 1.53 20.71 -28.32
CA SER A 391 1.47 20.21 -29.71
C SER A 391 0.61 18.94 -29.86
N SER A 392 0.21 18.32 -28.75
CA SER A 392 -0.56 17.07 -28.76
C SER A 392 -2.07 17.29 -28.96
N PRO A 393 -2.82 16.28 -29.41
CA PRO A 393 -4.28 16.33 -29.44
C PRO A 393 -4.93 16.57 -28.06
N LEU A 394 -4.23 16.21 -26.98
CA LEU A 394 -4.72 16.36 -25.61
C LEU A 394 -4.89 17.84 -25.22
N ALA A 395 -4.03 18.74 -25.70
CA ALA A 395 -4.02 20.16 -25.31
C ALA A 395 -5.39 20.83 -25.44
N ARG A 396 -6.15 20.51 -26.49
CA ARG A 396 -7.47 21.10 -26.78
C ARG A 396 -8.58 20.66 -25.82
N ARG A 397 -8.37 19.56 -25.09
CA ARG A 397 -9.34 18.96 -24.16
C ARG A 397 -9.03 19.28 -22.70
N LEU A 398 -7.84 19.80 -22.41
CA LEU A 398 -7.45 20.09 -21.03
C LEU A 398 -8.19 21.31 -20.50
N GLU A 399 -8.92 21.12 -19.42
CA GLU A 399 -9.42 22.21 -18.57
C GLU A 399 -8.26 22.91 -17.87
N ARG A 400 -7.22 22.14 -17.51
CA ARG A 400 -6.05 22.64 -16.79
C ARG A 400 -4.79 21.85 -17.12
N PHE A 401 -3.74 22.56 -17.47
CA PHE A 401 -2.38 22.04 -17.56
C PHE A 401 -1.49 22.80 -16.57
N LYS A 402 -0.69 22.08 -15.79
CA LYS A 402 0.31 22.69 -14.90
C LYS A 402 1.66 22.05 -15.17
N ALA A 403 2.70 22.86 -15.35
CA ALA A 403 4.08 22.41 -15.43
C ALA A 403 4.89 23.20 -14.41
N SER A 404 5.73 22.53 -13.63
CA SER A 404 6.56 23.21 -12.64
C SER A 404 7.86 22.50 -12.39
N ARG A 405 8.91 23.29 -12.19
CA ARG A 405 10.20 22.84 -11.68
C ARG A 405 10.42 23.50 -10.31
N PRO A 406 10.44 22.73 -9.22
CA PRO A 406 10.59 23.27 -7.86
C PRO A 406 11.76 24.25 -7.76
N HIS A 407 11.57 25.35 -7.04
CA HIS A 407 12.57 26.42 -6.85
C HIS A 407 13.02 27.18 -8.11
N ALA A 408 12.44 26.87 -9.28
CA ALA A 408 12.79 27.51 -10.54
C ALA A 408 11.61 28.31 -11.11
N TRP A 409 10.56 27.62 -11.56
CA TRP A 409 9.41 28.24 -12.20
C TRP A 409 8.17 27.33 -12.16
N ALA A 410 7.00 27.94 -12.33
CA ALA A 410 5.74 27.24 -12.53
C ALA A 410 4.91 27.93 -13.63
N LEU A 411 4.19 27.13 -14.41
CA LEU A 411 3.24 27.56 -15.43
C LEU A 411 1.92 26.83 -15.18
N THR A 412 0.81 27.56 -15.19
CA THR A 412 -0.54 27.00 -15.24
C THR A 412 -1.24 27.56 -16.47
N VAL A 413 -1.82 26.66 -17.28
CA VAL A 413 -2.72 26.99 -18.37
C VAL A 413 -4.12 26.52 -18.00
N SER A 414 -5.12 27.38 -18.10
CA SER A 414 -6.52 27.11 -17.81
C SER A 414 -7.38 27.87 -18.83
N PRO A 415 -7.73 27.26 -19.98
CA PRO A 415 -8.35 27.97 -21.10
C PRO A 415 -9.64 28.73 -20.77
N ALA A 416 -10.41 28.26 -19.78
CA ALA A 416 -11.66 28.89 -19.33
C ALA A 416 -11.47 30.00 -18.27
N ALA A 417 -10.25 30.21 -17.77
CA ALA A 417 -9.98 31.24 -16.77
C ALA A 417 -9.93 32.64 -17.40
N LYS A 418 -10.22 33.68 -16.61
CA LYS A 418 -10.12 35.08 -17.05
C LYS A 418 -8.73 35.43 -17.57
N VAL A 419 -7.69 34.89 -16.93
CA VAL A 419 -6.32 34.93 -17.42
C VAL A 419 -5.91 33.48 -17.67
N PRO A 420 -5.90 33.01 -18.93
CA PRO A 420 -5.71 31.60 -19.23
C PRO A 420 -4.30 31.08 -18.97
N VAL A 421 -3.28 31.94 -18.93
CA VAL A 421 -1.91 31.53 -18.60
C VAL A 421 -1.40 32.30 -17.40
N GLU A 422 -0.99 31.59 -16.36
CA GLU A 422 -0.32 32.15 -15.20
C GLU A 422 1.07 31.53 -15.06
N ALA A 423 2.09 32.36 -15.04
CA ALA A 423 3.48 31.96 -14.88
C ALA A 423 4.06 32.57 -13.60
N THR A 424 4.91 31.80 -12.90
CA THR A 424 5.65 32.25 -11.72
C THR A 424 7.13 31.94 -11.90
N LEU A 425 7.98 32.94 -11.72
CA LEU A 425 9.43 32.79 -11.64
C LEU A 425 9.89 32.88 -10.19
N GLU A 426 10.52 31.82 -9.69
CA GLU A 426 11.02 31.78 -8.31
C GLU A 426 12.46 32.31 -8.21
N HIS A 427 13.30 32.01 -9.21
CA HIS A 427 14.71 32.43 -9.24
C HIS A 427 15.14 32.88 -10.64
N GLU A 428 15.92 33.97 -10.73
CA GLU A 428 16.26 34.64 -12.00
C GLU A 428 17.13 33.79 -12.94
N SER A 429 17.94 32.87 -12.40
CA SER A 429 18.74 31.93 -13.19
C SER A 429 17.91 31.05 -14.13
N HIS A 430 16.62 30.89 -13.85
CA HIS A 430 15.69 30.08 -14.67
C HIS A 430 14.83 30.92 -15.61
N CYS A 431 15.14 32.21 -15.76
CA CYS A 431 14.44 33.12 -16.66
C CYS A 431 14.43 32.63 -18.12
N ALA A 432 15.53 32.04 -18.59
CA ALA A 432 15.62 31.51 -19.96
C ALA A 432 14.70 30.30 -20.17
N ALA A 433 14.66 29.38 -19.21
CA ALA A 433 13.77 28.23 -19.24
C ALA A 433 12.29 28.69 -19.22
N LEU A 434 11.94 29.64 -18.35
CA LEU A 434 10.58 30.18 -18.32
C LEU A 434 10.21 30.91 -19.62
N ALA A 435 11.12 31.70 -20.20
CA ALA A 435 10.91 32.35 -21.49
C ALA A 435 10.62 31.32 -22.60
N GLU A 436 11.34 30.20 -22.63
CA GLU A 436 11.07 29.12 -23.56
C GLU A 436 9.69 28.47 -23.32
N THR A 437 9.38 28.13 -22.06
CA THR A 437 8.08 27.60 -21.65
C THR A 437 6.92 28.51 -22.07
N LEU A 438 7.06 29.83 -21.91
CA LEU A 438 6.05 30.81 -22.32
C LEU A 438 5.79 30.81 -23.82
N ARG A 439 6.84 30.64 -24.64
CA ARG A 439 6.70 30.54 -26.10
C ARG A 439 5.97 29.26 -26.50
N PHE A 440 6.23 28.15 -25.83
CA PHE A 440 5.53 26.89 -26.12
C PHE A 440 4.08 26.89 -25.65
N ALA A 441 3.78 27.59 -24.55
CA ALA A 441 2.43 27.67 -24.01
C ALA A 441 1.42 28.37 -24.96
N THR A 442 1.88 29.11 -25.98
CA THR A 442 0.97 29.64 -27.01
C THR A 442 0.31 28.54 -27.84
N GLY A 443 0.89 27.33 -27.88
CA GLY A 443 0.32 26.16 -28.56
C GLY A 443 -1.02 25.69 -27.98
N PHE A 444 -1.34 26.07 -26.73
CA PHE A 444 -2.66 25.85 -26.13
C PHE A 444 -3.76 26.75 -26.70
N GLY A 445 -3.43 27.68 -27.62
CA GLY A 445 -4.41 28.55 -28.29
C GLY A 445 -4.90 29.74 -27.46
N VAL A 446 -4.25 29.99 -26.31
CA VAL A 446 -4.59 31.07 -25.37
C VAL A 446 -3.68 32.28 -25.57
N ARG A 447 -4.20 33.49 -25.30
CA ARG A 447 -3.50 34.75 -25.62
C ARG A 447 -3.39 35.76 -24.48
N GLU A 448 -3.93 35.48 -23.31
CA GLU A 448 -3.71 36.33 -22.13
C GLU A 448 -2.81 35.64 -21.11
N LEU A 449 -1.85 36.40 -20.58
CA LEU A 449 -0.79 35.92 -19.72
C LEU A 449 -0.63 36.83 -18.50
N ARG A 450 -0.43 36.23 -17.33
CA ARG A 450 0.06 36.92 -16.14
C ARG A 450 1.37 36.31 -15.67
N ILE A 451 2.38 37.15 -15.50
CA ILE A 451 3.70 36.77 -15.00
C ILE A 451 3.86 37.30 -13.58
N HIS A 452 4.18 36.40 -12.66
CA HIS A 452 4.58 36.69 -11.29
C HIS A 452 6.08 36.44 -11.13
N SER A 453 6.77 37.29 -10.39
CA SER A 453 8.13 36.97 -9.93
C SER A 453 8.24 37.24 -8.44
N ARG A 454 8.85 36.32 -7.68
CA ARG A 454 9.07 36.53 -6.24
C ARG A 454 10.23 37.49 -5.95
N ARG A 455 11.11 37.70 -6.93
CA ARG A 455 12.31 38.53 -6.81
C ARG A 455 12.30 39.63 -7.86
N ARG A 456 13.18 40.62 -7.69
CA ARG A 456 13.41 41.63 -8.72
C ARG A 456 14.09 40.97 -9.92
N LEU A 457 13.70 41.39 -11.12
CA LEU A 457 14.31 40.95 -12.37
C LEU A 457 15.33 41.97 -12.83
N GLY A 458 16.56 41.54 -13.07
CA GLY A 458 17.53 42.36 -13.80
C GLY A 458 17.03 42.71 -15.21
N GLY A 459 17.50 43.84 -15.76
CA GLY A 459 17.04 44.33 -17.08
C GLY A 459 17.14 43.28 -18.19
N ARG A 460 18.25 42.53 -18.24
CA ARG A 460 18.45 41.42 -19.19
C ARG A 460 17.38 40.33 -19.07
N HIS A 461 17.07 39.90 -17.85
CA HIS A 461 16.04 38.88 -17.59
C HIS A 461 14.65 39.38 -17.96
N ARG A 462 14.34 40.64 -17.63
CA ARG A 462 13.08 41.26 -18.02
C ARG A 462 12.90 41.33 -19.54
N SER A 463 13.89 41.85 -20.28
CA SER A 463 13.83 41.92 -21.74
C SER A 463 13.69 40.54 -22.39
N LEU A 464 14.31 39.51 -21.81
CA LEU A 464 14.16 38.13 -22.27
C LEU A 464 12.72 37.62 -22.12
N LEU A 465 12.08 37.86 -20.97
CA LEU A 465 10.68 37.49 -20.77
C LEU A 465 9.76 38.31 -21.66
N GLU A 466 9.97 39.63 -21.78
CA GLU A 466 9.18 40.50 -22.66
C GLU A 466 9.21 39.99 -24.11
N ALA A 467 10.38 39.62 -24.63
CA ALA A 467 10.52 39.02 -25.96
C ALA A 467 9.76 37.68 -26.08
N ALA A 468 9.77 36.84 -25.05
CA ALA A 468 9.03 35.59 -25.02
C ALA A 468 7.51 35.76 -24.99
N THR A 469 7.02 36.92 -24.52
CA THR A 469 5.58 37.21 -24.46
C THR A 469 4.98 37.73 -25.77
N GLY A 470 5.75 37.83 -26.85
CA GLY A 470 5.27 38.40 -28.13
C GLY A 470 4.08 37.66 -28.78
N GLY A 471 3.81 36.41 -28.40
CA GLY A 471 2.64 35.65 -28.86
C GLY A 471 1.33 35.93 -28.08
N TYR A 472 1.39 36.73 -27.02
CA TYR A 472 0.25 37.06 -26.16
C TYR A 472 -0.29 38.45 -26.48
N THR A 473 -1.61 38.60 -26.52
CA THR A 473 -2.28 39.88 -26.78
C THR A 473 -2.32 40.78 -25.56
N ARG A 474 -2.31 40.18 -24.36
CA ARG A 474 -2.34 40.89 -23.09
C ARG A 474 -1.40 40.20 -22.11
N VAL A 475 -0.50 41.00 -21.52
CA VAL A 475 0.47 40.54 -20.53
C VAL A 475 0.36 41.38 -19.27
N GLU A 476 0.02 40.75 -18.16
CA GLU A 476 -0.01 41.37 -16.84
C GLU A 476 1.28 41.02 -16.07
N TRP A 477 2.02 42.05 -15.67
CA TRP A 477 3.26 41.89 -14.90
C TRP A 477 2.99 42.16 -13.42
N ASN A 478 3.06 41.13 -12.59
CA ASN A 478 2.97 41.25 -11.13
C ASN A 478 4.37 41.05 -10.53
N LEU A 479 5.14 42.13 -10.49
CA LEU A 479 6.51 42.17 -9.98
C LEU A 479 6.54 42.92 -8.64
N PRO A 480 7.38 42.49 -7.68
CA PRO A 480 7.50 43.17 -6.39
C PRO A 480 7.90 44.63 -6.59
N ARG A 481 7.10 45.54 -6.04
CA ARG A 481 7.34 46.99 -6.13
C ARG A 481 8.56 47.36 -5.30
N GLY A 482 9.52 48.06 -5.89
CA GLY A 482 10.66 48.59 -5.15
C GLY A 482 11.56 49.52 -5.97
N PHE A 483 11.51 50.80 -5.61
CA PHE A 483 12.33 51.97 -6.00
C PHE A 483 13.16 51.82 -7.29
N PHE A 484 12.61 52.35 -8.38
CA PHE A 484 13.38 52.90 -9.49
C PHE A 484 14.38 53.91 -8.92
N TRP A 485 15.66 53.74 -9.23
CA TRP A 485 16.63 54.84 -9.23
C TRP A 485 16.93 55.17 -10.69
#